data_AF-A0A8S1V0M6-F1
#
_entry.id   AF-A0A8S1V0M6-F1
#
_cell.length_a   1.000
_cell.length_b   1.000
_cell.length_c   1.000
_cell.angle_alpha   90.00
_cell.angle_beta   90.00
_cell.angle_gamma   90.00
#
_symmetry.space_group_name_H-M   'P 1'
#
loop_
_entity.id
_entity.type
_entity.pdbx_description
1 polymer ?
#
loop_
_entity_poly.entity_id
_entity_poly.type
_entity_poly.pdbx_seq_one_letter_code
_entity_poly.pdbx_strand_id
1 'polypeptide(L)'
;MKKLSLLLLALIYVNAIDPSMVQLGVQKLDELNQSNLGKMILELAQTHAEMRGPLDDLVTAIGDLENELTAELQQLDDDYTRSTNQHAATQENLDIQIGQTEINIFNQKDFIDAILLPSIDQTNQKIDRLNGYINDNRDNLSKETVNRQKQHQQFLDRVSEHQSAISAVDEAIQLINALINGNISFAEKGTINQAIERINTKTQKTNTVHPIVEALMSLTQNFSDQEQAKKIRDLLSDTRNQLVASLNQETADENQIEQTWVERQKTLNTEYQEFKRSVLEATYVLATYQSKLKSTREALAENENDLQSYKDSLQQDKDAQAQETQIYNELKSQYQIQLQTTRNAKEFVNSAEFSSVIRQKLNQGGLI
;
A
#
# COMPACT_ATOMS: atom_id res chain seq x y z
N MET A 1 0.08 86.16 -83.42
CA MET A 1 -0.24 86.44 -81.99
C MET A 1 -1.13 85.37 -81.34
N LYS A 2 -2.25 84.91 -81.93
CA LYS A 2 -3.11 83.86 -81.32
C LYS A 2 -2.40 82.52 -81.00
N LYS A 3 -1.42 82.07 -81.79
CA LYS A 3 -0.63 80.84 -81.52
C LYS A 3 0.40 80.99 -80.38
N LEU A 4 0.89 82.20 -80.11
CA LEU A 4 1.86 82.46 -79.04
C LEU A 4 1.15 82.56 -77.68
N SER A 5 -0.05 83.16 -77.65
CA SER A 5 -0.88 83.25 -76.44
C SER A 5 -1.45 81.89 -76.02
N LEU A 6 -1.78 81.00 -76.96
CA LEU A 6 -2.18 79.62 -76.67
C LEU A 6 -1.03 78.77 -76.13
N LEU A 7 0.20 79.01 -76.59
CA LEU A 7 1.40 78.33 -76.07
C LEU A 7 1.77 78.84 -74.68
N LEU A 8 1.63 80.15 -74.41
CA LEU A 8 1.84 80.73 -73.08
C LEU A 8 0.75 80.29 -72.07
N LEU A 9 -0.52 80.22 -72.49
CA LEU A 9 -1.61 79.70 -71.64
C LEU A 9 -1.46 78.20 -71.37
N ALA A 10 -1.00 77.41 -72.35
CA ALA A 10 -0.66 76.00 -72.13
C ALA A 10 0.57 75.83 -71.21
N LEU A 11 1.60 76.68 -71.34
CA LEU A 11 2.75 76.71 -70.43
C LEU A 11 2.39 77.18 -69.00
N ILE A 12 1.39 78.06 -68.85
CA ILE A 12 0.89 78.49 -67.54
C ILE A 12 -0.03 77.42 -66.92
N TYR A 13 -0.86 76.73 -67.71
CA TYR A 13 -1.69 75.61 -67.22
C TYR A 13 -0.86 74.39 -66.83
N VAL A 14 0.26 74.13 -67.53
CA VAL A 14 1.22 73.06 -67.20
C VAL A 14 2.07 73.41 -65.96
N ASN A 15 2.10 74.69 -65.53
CA ASN A 15 2.79 75.17 -64.33
C ASN A 15 1.85 75.66 -63.20
N ALA A 16 0.53 75.58 -63.38
CA ALA A 16 -0.43 75.93 -62.34
C ALA A 16 -0.57 74.75 -61.39
N ILE A 17 0.00 74.89 -60.20
CA ILE A 17 -0.19 73.94 -59.10
C ILE A 17 -1.64 74.09 -58.60
N ASP A 18 -2.43 73.01 -58.65
CA ASP A 18 -3.79 72.99 -58.10
C ASP A 18 -3.73 73.11 -56.56
N PRO A 19 -4.34 74.15 -55.95
CA PRO A 19 -4.33 74.34 -54.50
C PRO A 19 -4.94 73.17 -53.72
N SER A 20 -5.89 72.44 -54.31
CA SER A 20 -6.52 71.28 -53.68
C SER A 20 -5.56 70.07 -53.63
N MET A 21 -4.73 69.89 -54.65
CA MET A 21 -3.69 68.85 -54.71
C MET A 21 -2.57 69.13 -53.69
N VAL A 22 -2.22 70.40 -53.51
CA VAL A 22 -1.29 70.83 -52.46
C VAL A 22 -1.85 70.54 -51.07
N GLN A 23 -3.10 70.91 -50.81
CA GLN A 23 -3.73 70.70 -49.51
C GLN A 23 -3.84 69.21 -49.16
N LEU A 24 -4.24 68.38 -50.13
CA LEU A 24 -4.29 66.93 -49.98
C LEU A 24 -2.88 66.33 -49.76
N GLY A 25 -1.88 66.84 -50.47
CA GLY A 25 -0.49 66.43 -50.29
C GLY A 25 0.10 66.86 -48.94
N VAL A 26 -0.28 68.03 -48.41
CA VAL A 26 0.11 68.47 -47.06
C VAL A 26 -0.53 67.59 -45.99
N GLN A 27 -1.80 67.22 -46.14
CA GLN A 27 -2.48 66.29 -45.22
C GLN A 27 -1.81 64.91 -45.19
N LYS A 28 -1.51 64.33 -46.35
CA LYS A 28 -0.78 63.05 -46.43
C LYS A 28 0.64 63.14 -45.86
N LEU A 29 1.30 64.28 -46.01
CA LEU A 29 2.62 64.55 -45.41
C LEU A 29 2.54 64.65 -43.89
N ASP A 30 1.50 65.29 -43.35
CA ASP A 30 1.24 65.38 -41.91
C ASP A 30 0.88 64.01 -41.30
N GLU A 31 0.12 63.17 -42.01
CA GLU A 31 -0.19 61.79 -41.60
C GLU A 31 1.06 60.91 -41.54
N LEU A 32 1.93 60.97 -42.56
CA LEU A 32 3.20 60.23 -42.59
C LEU A 32 4.20 60.75 -41.54
N ASN A 33 4.17 62.05 -41.23
CA ASN A 33 4.99 62.64 -40.17
C ASN A 33 4.61 62.19 -38.76
N GLN A 34 3.52 61.44 -38.57
CA GLN A 34 3.15 60.93 -37.24
C GLN A 34 3.98 59.72 -36.80
N SER A 35 4.60 58.98 -37.73
CA SER A 35 5.43 57.82 -37.41
C SER A 35 6.92 58.08 -37.72
N ASN A 36 7.82 57.50 -36.92
CA ASN A 36 9.26 57.68 -37.13
C ASN A 36 9.73 57.11 -38.48
N LEU A 37 9.14 55.99 -38.91
CA LEU A 37 9.39 55.41 -40.23
C LEU A 37 8.86 56.32 -41.34
N GLY A 38 7.65 56.88 -41.18
CA GLY A 38 7.08 57.82 -42.16
C GLY A 38 7.93 59.09 -42.28
N LYS A 39 8.44 59.64 -41.18
CA LYS A 39 9.42 60.74 -41.19
C LYS A 39 10.69 60.39 -41.96
N MET A 40 11.30 59.23 -41.66
CA MET A 40 12.51 58.77 -42.35
C MET A 40 12.29 58.61 -43.86
N ILE A 41 11.16 58.01 -44.27
CA ILE A 41 10.82 57.85 -45.68
C ILE A 41 10.61 59.22 -46.36
N LEU A 42 9.94 60.17 -45.68
CA LEU A 42 9.75 61.53 -46.18
C LEU A 42 11.07 62.31 -46.31
N GLU A 43 11.98 62.20 -45.34
CA GLU A 43 13.30 62.82 -45.37
C GLU A 43 14.14 62.30 -46.54
N LEU A 44 14.12 60.98 -46.78
CA LEU A 44 14.77 60.36 -47.93
C LEU A 44 14.12 60.82 -49.25
N ALA A 45 12.80 60.90 -49.32
CA ALA A 45 12.05 61.39 -50.48
C ALA A 45 12.39 62.83 -50.85
N GLN A 46 12.52 63.69 -49.84
CA GLN A 46 12.92 65.07 -50.02
C GLN A 46 14.38 65.17 -50.51
N THR A 47 15.29 64.43 -49.88
CA THR A 47 16.72 64.42 -50.25
C THR A 47 16.92 63.98 -51.70
N HIS A 48 16.23 62.93 -52.14
CA HIS A 48 16.27 62.47 -53.53
C HIS A 48 15.72 63.50 -54.52
N ALA A 49 14.63 64.19 -54.16
CA ALA A 49 14.04 65.22 -55.01
C ALA A 49 14.91 66.49 -55.11
N GLU A 50 15.56 66.90 -54.02
CA GLU A 50 16.50 68.04 -53.98
C GLU A 50 17.75 67.79 -54.84
N MET A 51 18.26 66.55 -54.86
CA MET A 51 19.38 66.14 -55.69
C MET A 51 19.02 65.98 -57.19
N ARG A 52 17.75 66.22 -57.59
CA ARG A 52 17.20 65.95 -58.93
C ARG A 52 17.44 64.50 -59.40
N GLY A 53 17.56 63.57 -58.46
CA GLY A 53 17.71 62.15 -58.76
C GLY A 53 16.37 61.53 -59.21
N PRO A 54 16.41 60.36 -59.86
CA PRO A 54 15.19 59.59 -60.12
C PRO A 54 14.56 59.14 -58.79
N LEU A 55 13.26 59.36 -58.65
CA LEU A 55 12.47 58.89 -57.49
C LEU A 55 12.22 57.37 -57.54
N ASP A 56 12.48 56.73 -58.68
CA ASP A 56 12.26 55.30 -58.92
C ASP A 56 13.07 54.42 -57.95
N ASP A 57 14.30 54.82 -57.60
CA ASP A 57 15.16 54.09 -56.67
C ASP A 57 14.59 54.08 -55.25
N LEU A 58 14.01 55.21 -54.82
CA LEU A 58 13.36 55.33 -53.53
C LEU A 58 12.04 54.54 -53.48
N VAL A 59 11.26 54.59 -54.56
CA VAL A 59 10.03 53.79 -54.68
C VAL A 59 10.36 52.30 -54.63
N THR A 60 11.47 51.89 -55.24
CA THR A 60 11.98 50.52 -55.16
C THR A 60 12.38 50.17 -53.73
N ALA A 61 13.16 51.02 -53.04
CA ALA A 61 13.56 50.78 -51.65
C ALA A 61 12.37 50.72 -50.67
N ILE A 62 11.34 51.57 -50.83
CA ILE A 62 10.10 51.50 -50.03
C ILE A 62 9.33 50.21 -50.37
N GLY A 63 9.34 49.78 -51.63
CA GLY A 63 8.76 48.51 -52.06
C GLY A 63 9.48 47.29 -51.48
N ASP A 64 10.81 47.32 -51.40
CA ASP A 64 11.62 46.27 -50.78
C ASP A 64 11.36 46.20 -49.28
N LEU A 65 11.27 47.35 -48.60
CA LEU A 65 10.88 47.43 -47.19
C LEU A 65 9.45 46.90 -46.95
N GLU A 66 8.50 47.19 -47.85
CA GLU A 66 7.14 46.63 -47.77
C GLU A 66 7.16 45.09 -47.85
N ASN A 67 7.97 44.55 -48.76
CA ASN A 67 8.14 43.10 -48.93
C ASN A 67 8.81 42.46 -47.70
N GLU A 68 9.83 43.10 -47.15
CA GLU A 68 10.53 42.67 -45.93
C GLU A 68 9.59 42.65 -44.73
N LEU A 69 8.85 43.74 -44.47
CA LEU A 69 7.86 43.81 -43.39
C LEU A 69 6.73 42.78 -43.56
N THR A 70 6.32 42.50 -44.81
CA THR A 70 5.33 41.45 -45.09
C THR A 70 5.89 40.05 -44.79
N ALA A 71 7.15 39.80 -45.16
CA ALA A 71 7.83 38.54 -44.88
C ALA A 71 8.06 38.34 -43.37
N GLU A 72 8.49 39.38 -42.65
CA GLU A 72 8.67 39.34 -41.19
C GLU A 72 7.34 39.11 -40.46
N LEU A 73 6.25 39.75 -40.89
CA LEU A 73 4.92 39.51 -40.32
C LEU A 73 4.45 38.07 -40.55
N GLN A 74 4.68 37.52 -41.74
CA GLN A 74 4.36 36.12 -42.03
C GLN A 74 5.21 35.17 -41.18
N GLN A 75 6.50 35.45 -41.04
CA GLN A 75 7.40 34.66 -40.19
C GLN A 75 6.95 34.69 -38.72
N LEU A 76 6.55 35.87 -38.21
CA LEU A 76 6.01 36.02 -36.85
C LEU A 76 4.75 35.15 -36.65
N ASP A 77 3.82 35.15 -37.63
CA ASP A 77 2.61 34.33 -37.60
C ASP A 77 2.94 32.82 -37.62
N ASP A 78 3.92 32.41 -38.43
CA ASP A 78 4.36 31.01 -38.55
C ASP A 78 5.05 30.52 -37.27
N ASP A 79 5.94 31.33 -36.70
CA ASP A 79 6.67 31.00 -35.46
C ASP A 79 5.71 30.95 -34.26
N TYR A 80 4.78 31.90 -34.15
CA TYR A 80 3.74 31.88 -33.10
C TYR A 80 2.81 30.65 -33.22
N THR A 81 2.42 30.29 -34.45
CA THR A 81 1.62 29.09 -34.69
C THR A 81 2.38 27.83 -34.27
N ARG A 82 3.69 27.76 -34.57
CA ARG A 82 4.54 26.65 -34.16
C ARG A 82 4.64 26.56 -32.64
N SER A 83 4.90 27.67 -31.96
CA SER A 83 5.00 27.70 -30.49
C SER A 83 3.67 27.32 -29.82
N THR A 84 2.55 27.86 -30.30
CA THR A 84 1.21 27.54 -29.79
C THR A 84 0.92 26.03 -29.86
N ASN A 85 1.31 25.37 -30.97
CA ASN A 85 1.15 23.93 -31.11
C ASN A 85 2.07 23.14 -30.16
N GLN A 86 3.28 23.64 -29.87
CA GLN A 86 4.19 23.04 -28.89
C GLN A 86 3.66 23.14 -27.46
N HIS A 87 3.12 24.29 -27.07
CA HIS A 87 2.43 24.47 -25.79
C HIS A 87 1.23 23.53 -25.67
N ALA A 88 0.35 23.47 -26.68
CA ALA A 88 -0.80 22.58 -26.67
C ALA A 88 -0.40 21.11 -26.45
N ALA A 89 0.62 20.62 -27.15
CA ALA A 89 1.12 19.26 -26.99
C ALA A 89 1.75 19.02 -25.60
N THR A 90 2.46 20.01 -25.06
CA THR A 90 3.07 19.94 -23.73
C THR A 90 2.01 19.88 -22.63
N GLN A 91 1.00 20.75 -22.72
CA GLN A 91 -0.12 20.79 -21.78
C GLN A 91 -0.92 19.49 -21.81
N GLU A 92 -1.23 18.95 -23.00
CA GLU A 92 -1.91 17.66 -23.14
C GLU A 92 -1.10 16.51 -22.50
N ASN A 93 0.21 16.48 -22.71
CA ASN A 93 1.07 15.46 -22.09
C ASN A 93 1.06 15.57 -20.56
N LEU A 94 1.19 16.78 -20.03
CA LEU A 94 1.15 17.03 -18.59
C LEU A 94 -0.21 16.67 -17.98
N ASP A 95 -1.32 16.98 -18.65
CA ASP A 95 -2.67 16.59 -18.21
C ASP A 95 -2.82 15.06 -18.16
N ILE A 96 -2.27 14.33 -19.14
CA ILE A 96 -2.24 12.85 -19.13
C ILE A 96 -1.41 12.34 -17.94
N GLN A 97 -0.22 12.90 -17.71
CA GLN A 97 0.65 12.51 -16.59
C GLN A 97 0.00 12.78 -15.23
N ILE A 98 -0.69 13.91 -15.09
CA ILE A 98 -1.49 14.27 -13.91
C ILE A 98 -2.57 13.21 -13.67
N GLY A 99 -3.39 12.93 -14.69
CA GLY A 99 -4.48 11.97 -14.57
C GLY A 99 -4.02 10.55 -14.23
N GLN A 100 -2.93 10.08 -14.86
CA GLN A 100 -2.34 8.78 -14.56
C GLN A 100 -1.80 8.71 -13.14
N THR A 101 -1.10 9.76 -12.70
CA THR A 101 -0.54 9.83 -11.34
C THR A 101 -1.64 9.90 -10.27
N GLU A 102 -2.73 10.64 -10.52
CA GLU A 102 -3.89 10.68 -9.62
C GLU A 102 -4.55 9.31 -9.46
N ILE A 103 -4.69 8.55 -10.55
CA ILE A 103 -5.19 7.17 -10.51
C ILE A 103 -4.24 6.27 -9.70
N ASN A 104 -2.93 6.40 -9.89
CA ASN A 104 -1.93 5.62 -9.15
C ASN A 104 -2.00 5.92 -7.65
N ILE A 105 -2.08 7.19 -7.27
CA ILE A 105 -2.24 7.64 -5.88
C ILE A 105 -3.50 7.02 -5.27
N PHE A 106 -4.64 7.09 -5.98
CA PHE A 106 -5.90 6.52 -5.51
C PHE A 106 -5.77 5.01 -5.28
N ASN A 107 -5.25 4.28 -6.26
CA ASN A 107 -5.07 2.83 -6.16
C ASN A 107 -4.11 2.43 -5.04
N GLN A 108 -3.04 3.20 -4.82
CA GLN A 108 -2.10 2.95 -3.73
C GLN A 108 -2.72 3.19 -2.36
N LYS A 109 -3.50 4.28 -2.20
CA LYS A 109 -4.25 4.56 -0.96
C LYS A 109 -5.27 3.46 -0.68
N ASP A 110 -6.06 3.08 -1.67
CA ASP A 110 -7.03 1.99 -1.55
C ASP A 110 -6.34 0.65 -1.20
N PHE A 111 -5.24 0.31 -1.86
CA PHE A 111 -4.48 -0.90 -1.55
C PHE A 111 -3.94 -0.90 -0.12
N ILE A 112 -3.48 0.25 0.39
CA ILE A 112 -3.03 0.39 1.79
C ILE A 112 -4.20 0.14 2.74
N ASP A 113 -5.31 0.85 2.54
CA ASP A 113 -6.41 0.91 3.51
C ASP A 113 -7.32 -0.32 3.46
N ALA A 114 -7.61 -0.83 2.27
CA ALA A 114 -8.52 -1.96 2.07
C ALA A 114 -7.82 -3.32 2.18
N ILE A 115 -6.51 -3.39 1.90
CA ILE A 115 -5.79 -4.68 1.83
C ILE A 115 -4.68 -4.79 2.87
N LEU A 116 -3.68 -3.90 2.83
CA LEU A 116 -2.47 -4.07 3.65
C LEU A 116 -2.74 -3.92 5.15
N LEU A 117 -3.41 -2.84 5.56
CA LEU A 117 -3.70 -2.59 6.98
C LEU A 117 -4.60 -3.68 7.59
N PRO A 118 -5.72 -4.09 6.96
CA PRO A 118 -6.54 -5.19 7.46
C PRO A 118 -5.78 -6.53 7.51
N SER A 119 -4.96 -6.82 6.50
CA SER A 119 -4.17 -8.08 6.47
C SER A 119 -3.14 -8.15 7.59
N ILE A 120 -2.50 -7.02 7.91
CA ILE A 120 -1.58 -6.89 9.05
C ILE A 120 -2.34 -7.17 10.35
N ASP A 121 -3.48 -6.51 10.57
CA ASP A 121 -4.27 -6.68 11.79
C ASP A 121 -4.77 -8.13 11.96
N GLN A 122 -5.35 -8.71 10.90
CA GLN A 122 -5.81 -10.11 10.92
C GLN A 122 -4.66 -11.09 11.20
N THR A 123 -3.47 -10.83 10.67
CA THR A 123 -2.29 -11.67 10.90
C THR A 123 -1.79 -11.55 12.33
N ASN A 124 -1.77 -10.34 12.91
CA ASN A 124 -1.46 -10.14 14.32
C ASN A 124 -2.45 -10.90 15.22
N GLN A 125 -3.75 -10.74 14.99
CA GLN A 125 -4.78 -11.47 15.75
C GLN A 125 -4.62 -12.99 15.61
N LYS A 126 -4.21 -13.49 14.44
CA LYS A 126 -3.90 -14.92 14.23
C LYS A 126 -2.72 -15.36 15.09
N ILE A 127 -1.65 -14.58 15.13
CA ILE A 127 -0.47 -14.86 15.97
C ILE A 127 -0.88 -14.91 17.44
N ASP A 128 -1.69 -13.95 17.91
CA ASP A 128 -2.17 -13.91 19.29
C ASP A 128 -3.00 -15.14 19.65
N ARG A 129 -3.93 -15.55 18.77
CA ARG A 129 -4.71 -16.79 18.98
C ARG A 129 -3.83 -18.03 19.05
N LEU A 130 -2.83 -18.15 18.16
CA LEU A 130 -1.90 -19.27 18.16
C LEU A 130 -1.04 -19.31 19.43
N ASN A 131 -0.60 -18.16 19.92
CA ASN A 131 0.10 -18.06 21.19
C ASN A 131 -0.80 -18.46 22.37
N GLY A 132 -2.09 -18.12 22.31
CA GLY A 132 -3.11 -18.63 23.24
C GLY A 132 -3.17 -20.16 23.25
N TYR A 133 -3.29 -20.80 22.08
CA TYR A 133 -3.30 -22.26 21.97
C TYR A 133 -2.01 -22.92 22.45
N ILE A 134 -0.86 -22.28 22.24
CA ILE A 134 0.42 -22.74 22.79
C ILE A 134 0.37 -22.78 24.31
N ASN A 135 -0.08 -21.69 24.94
CA ASN A 135 -0.15 -21.60 26.40
C ASN A 135 -1.16 -22.61 26.96
N ASP A 136 -2.37 -22.66 26.40
CA ASP A 136 -3.41 -23.61 26.83
C ASP A 136 -2.93 -25.07 26.72
N ASN A 137 -2.23 -25.42 25.63
CA ASN A 137 -1.66 -26.75 25.44
C ASN A 137 -0.62 -27.10 26.51
N ARG A 138 0.28 -26.17 26.84
CA ARG A 138 1.31 -26.37 27.88
C ARG A 138 0.69 -26.45 29.28
N ASP A 139 -0.30 -25.61 29.58
CA ASP A 139 -1.04 -25.64 30.83
C ASP A 139 -1.81 -26.96 31.00
N ASN A 140 -2.46 -27.44 29.93
CA ASN A 140 -3.15 -28.73 29.94
C ASN A 140 -2.16 -29.88 30.19
N LEU A 141 -1.02 -29.90 29.49
CA LEU A 141 0.01 -30.91 29.72
C LEU A 141 0.48 -30.91 31.18
N SER A 142 0.71 -29.73 31.76
CA SER A 142 1.13 -29.60 33.16
C SER A 142 0.06 -30.12 34.13
N LYS A 143 -1.21 -29.74 33.94
CA LYS A 143 -2.33 -30.18 34.78
C LYS A 143 -2.56 -31.69 34.68
N GLU A 144 -2.58 -32.22 33.46
CA GLU A 144 -2.74 -33.65 33.21
C GLU A 144 -1.56 -34.45 33.82
N THR A 145 -0.33 -33.93 33.76
CA THR A 145 0.85 -34.57 34.38
C THR A 145 0.72 -34.69 35.90
N VAL A 146 0.32 -33.62 36.59
CA VAL A 146 0.12 -33.64 38.05
C VAL A 146 -1.01 -34.61 38.43
N ASN A 147 -2.12 -34.59 37.68
CA ASN A 147 -3.22 -35.53 37.89
C ASN A 147 -2.76 -36.98 37.70
N ARG A 148 -1.95 -37.25 36.67
CA ARG A 148 -1.41 -38.58 36.41
C ARG A 148 -0.47 -39.04 37.53
N GLN A 149 0.40 -38.18 38.03
CA GLN A 149 1.27 -38.49 39.18
C GLN A 149 0.44 -38.87 40.41
N LYS A 150 -0.65 -38.14 40.68
CA LYS A 150 -1.57 -38.45 41.78
C LYS A 150 -2.27 -39.81 41.57
N GLN A 151 -2.76 -40.09 40.36
CA GLN A 151 -3.40 -41.37 40.02
C GLN A 151 -2.43 -42.54 40.16
N HIS A 152 -1.19 -42.38 39.69
CA HIS A 152 -0.14 -43.41 39.81
C HIS A 152 0.20 -43.68 41.28
N GLN A 153 0.34 -42.63 42.11
CA GLN A 153 0.57 -42.81 43.54
C GLN A 153 -0.56 -43.61 44.20
N GLN A 154 -1.82 -43.30 43.88
CA GLN A 154 -2.97 -44.06 44.39
C GLN A 154 -2.96 -45.53 43.94
N PHE A 155 -2.51 -45.81 42.72
CA PHE A 155 -2.30 -47.17 42.24
C PHE A 155 -1.23 -47.89 43.07
N LEU A 156 -0.07 -47.25 43.32
CA LEU A 156 0.99 -47.83 44.14
C LEU A 156 0.51 -48.14 45.57
N ASP A 157 -0.28 -47.25 46.15
CA ASP A 157 -0.86 -47.44 47.48
C ASP A 157 -1.79 -48.68 47.48
N ARG A 158 -2.66 -48.82 46.47
CA ARG A 158 -3.55 -50.00 46.35
C ARG A 158 -2.80 -51.30 46.10
N VAL A 159 -1.75 -51.29 45.27
CA VAL A 159 -0.86 -52.44 45.08
C VAL A 159 -0.24 -52.87 46.41
N SER A 160 0.23 -51.93 47.21
CA SER A 160 0.78 -52.21 48.55
C SER A 160 -0.26 -52.78 49.51
N GLU A 161 -1.49 -52.25 49.49
CA GLU A 161 -2.63 -52.77 50.28
C GLU A 161 -2.95 -54.23 49.89
N HIS A 162 -3.08 -54.53 48.59
CA HIS A 162 -3.32 -55.89 48.09
C HIS A 162 -2.21 -56.86 48.47
N GLN A 163 -0.94 -56.48 48.26
CA GLN A 163 0.20 -57.31 48.64
C GLN A 163 0.20 -57.62 50.14
N SER A 164 -0.07 -56.60 50.97
CA SER A 164 -0.15 -56.74 52.42
C SER A 164 -1.29 -57.68 52.85
N ALA A 165 -2.43 -57.64 52.16
CA ALA A 165 -3.57 -58.52 52.40
C ALA A 165 -3.27 -59.96 51.97
N ILE A 166 -2.67 -60.16 50.79
CA ILE A 166 -2.24 -61.48 50.30
C ILE A 166 -1.28 -62.13 51.29
N SER A 167 -0.27 -61.41 51.79
CA SER A 167 0.65 -61.96 52.81
C SER A 167 -0.07 -62.36 54.10
N ALA A 168 -1.07 -61.59 54.55
CA ALA A 168 -1.86 -61.94 55.74
C ALA A 168 -2.72 -63.19 55.50
N VAL A 169 -3.28 -63.34 54.29
CA VAL A 169 -4.01 -64.55 53.89
C VAL A 169 -3.07 -65.76 53.82
N ASP A 170 -1.88 -65.61 53.25
CA ASP A 170 -0.86 -66.67 53.18
C ASP A 170 -0.42 -67.12 54.58
N GLU A 171 -0.20 -66.19 55.51
CA GLU A 171 0.06 -66.49 56.93
C GLU A 171 -1.10 -67.28 57.57
N ALA A 172 -2.35 -66.86 57.35
CA ALA A 172 -3.53 -67.55 57.88
C ALA A 172 -3.69 -68.97 57.30
N ILE A 173 -3.42 -69.15 55.99
CA ILE A 173 -3.42 -70.46 55.34
C ILE A 173 -2.35 -71.37 55.95
N GLN A 174 -1.15 -70.85 56.23
CA GLN A 174 -0.08 -71.62 56.88
C GLN A 174 -0.49 -72.08 58.28
N LEU A 175 -1.06 -71.19 59.11
CA LEU A 175 -1.53 -71.52 60.45
C LEU A 175 -2.63 -72.59 60.42
N ILE A 176 -3.61 -72.46 59.51
CA ILE A 176 -4.68 -73.44 59.35
C ILE A 176 -4.16 -74.79 58.85
N ASN A 177 -3.20 -74.81 57.91
CA ASN A 177 -2.59 -76.06 57.46
C ASN A 177 -1.79 -76.74 58.58
N ALA A 178 -1.06 -75.99 59.40
CA ALA A 178 -0.36 -76.52 60.56
C ALA A 178 -1.33 -77.10 61.60
N LEU A 179 -2.49 -76.48 61.80
CA LEU A 179 -3.57 -77.02 62.63
C LEU A 179 -4.16 -78.31 62.06
N ILE A 180 -4.48 -78.37 60.76
CA ILE A 180 -5.06 -79.55 60.09
C ILE A 180 -4.11 -80.75 60.15
N ASN A 181 -2.80 -80.51 60.05
CA ASN A 181 -1.76 -81.55 60.08
C ASN A 181 -1.36 -81.99 61.49
N GLY A 182 -1.94 -81.39 62.55
CA GLY A 182 -1.64 -81.72 63.94
C GLY A 182 -0.36 -81.12 64.50
N ASN A 183 0.24 -80.13 63.80
CA ASN A 183 1.46 -79.44 64.24
C ASN A 183 1.18 -78.31 65.26
N ILE A 184 -0.07 -77.87 65.36
CA ILE A 184 -0.56 -76.84 66.29
C ILE A 184 -1.80 -77.41 67.00
N SER A 185 -1.97 -77.12 68.30
CA SER A 185 -3.15 -77.57 69.05
C SER A 185 -4.36 -76.68 68.78
N PHE A 186 -5.57 -77.24 68.75
CA PHE A 186 -6.82 -76.46 68.70
C PHE A 186 -7.00 -75.51 69.91
N ALA A 187 -6.22 -75.69 70.98
CA ALA A 187 -6.13 -74.76 72.10
C ALA A 187 -5.48 -73.41 71.73
N GLU A 188 -4.72 -73.34 70.62
CA GLU A 188 -3.98 -72.15 70.17
C GLU A 188 -4.74 -71.35 69.08
N LYS A 189 -6.05 -71.61 68.91
CA LYS A 189 -6.95 -70.99 67.91
C LYS A 189 -7.00 -69.46 67.92
N GLY A 190 -6.58 -68.81 69.01
CA GLY A 190 -6.51 -67.35 69.11
C GLY A 190 -5.57 -66.71 68.07
N THR A 191 -4.51 -67.42 67.66
CA THR A 191 -3.56 -66.94 66.65
C THR A 191 -4.16 -66.90 65.24
N ILE A 192 -5.02 -67.86 64.91
CA ILE A 192 -5.77 -67.91 63.64
C ILE A 192 -6.80 -66.78 63.60
N ASN A 193 -7.52 -66.55 64.70
CA ASN A 193 -8.49 -65.45 64.79
C ASN A 193 -7.82 -64.09 64.59
N GLN A 194 -6.65 -63.87 65.21
CA GLN A 194 -5.86 -62.65 65.02
C GLN A 194 -5.34 -62.47 63.58
N ALA A 195 -5.02 -63.57 62.88
CA ALA A 195 -4.61 -63.50 61.47
C ALA A 195 -5.81 -63.09 60.58
N ILE A 196 -7.01 -63.60 60.87
CA ILE A 196 -8.22 -63.29 60.11
C ILE A 196 -8.74 -61.87 60.40
N GLU A 197 -8.63 -61.38 61.63
CA GLU A 197 -8.87 -59.96 61.95
C GLU A 197 -7.89 -59.03 61.21
N ARG A 198 -6.62 -59.44 61.07
CA ARG A 198 -5.64 -58.71 60.27
C ARG A 198 -6.00 -58.69 58.78
N ILE A 199 -6.48 -59.80 58.23
CA ILE A 199 -7.01 -59.84 56.85
C ILE A 199 -8.15 -58.83 56.73
N ASN A 200 -9.14 -58.88 57.62
CA ASN A 200 -10.28 -57.97 57.58
C ASN A 200 -9.85 -56.49 57.61
N THR A 201 -8.92 -56.14 58.50
CA THR A 201 -8.39 -54.78 58.60
C THR A 201 -7.70 -54.33 57.30
N LYS A 202 -6.98 -55.24 56.64
CA LYS A 202 -6.25 -54.95 55.39
C LYS A 202 -7.14 -54.96 54.14
N THR A 203 -8.30 -55.62 54.18
CA THR A 203 -9.23 -55.72 53.05
C THR A 203 -10.46 -54.83 53.19
N GLN A 204 -10.57 -54.02 54.26
CA GLN A 204 -11.74 -53.17 54.52
C GLN A 204 -12.11 -52.23 53.37
N LYS A 205 -11.15 -51.83 52.54
CA LYS A 205 -11.36 -50.95 51.38
C LYS A 205 -11.65 -51.71 50.08
N THR A 206 -11.51 -53.04 50.10
CA THR A 206 -11.65 -53.90 48.93
C THR A 206 -13.04 -54.53 48.90
N ASN A 207 -14.00 -53.83 48.28
CA ASN A 207 -15.42 -54.23 48.25
C ASN A 207 -15.68 -55.64 47.72
N THR A 208 -14.83 -56.14 46.83
CA THR A 208 -14.97 -57.47 46.21
C THR A 208 -14.72 -58.63 47.17
N VAL A 209 -13.93 -58.41 48.23
CA VAL A 209 -13.44 -59.46 49.13
C VAL A 209 -14.21 -59.46 50.47
N HIS A 210 -14.95 -58.38 50.74
CA HIS A 210 -15.66 -58.16 52.01
C HIS A 210 -16.64 -59.30 52.38
N PRO A 211 -17.50 -59.82 51.48
CA PRO A 211 -18.44 -60.89 51.84
C PRO A 211 -17.75 -62.20 52.24
N ILE A 212 -16.58 -62.50 51.66
CA ILE A 212 -15.81 -63.71 51.96
C ILE A 212 -15.09 -63.55 53.30
N VAL A 213 -14.57 -62.36 53.58
CA VAL A 213 -13.94 -62.02 54.85
C VAL A 213 -14.96 -62.05 56.00
N GLU A 214 -16.18 -61.57 55.79
CA GLU A 214 -17.28 -61.70 56.77
C GLU A 214 -17.62 -63.17 57.04
N ALA A 215 -17.72 -63.99 55.99
CA ALA A 215 -17.92 -65.44 56.13
C ALA A 215 -16.77 -66.13 56.88
N LEU A 216 -15.52 -65.71 56.63
CA LEU A 216 -14.34 -66.17 57.36
C LEU A 216 -14.41 -65.80 58.85
N MET A 217 -14.78 -64.56 59.18
CA MET A 217 -14.95 -64.14 60.57
C MET A 217 -16.06 -64.94 61.28
N SER A 218 -17.17 -65.23 60.59
CA SER A 218 -18.27 -66.02 61.15
C SER A 218 -17.84 -67.46 61.47
N LEU A 219 -17.14 -68.12 60.53
CA LEU A 219 -16.68 -69.51 60.72
C LEU A 219 -15.62 -69.64 61.81
N THR A 220 -14.84 -68.59 62.07
CA THR A 220 -13.71 -68.65 63.01
C THR A 220 -14.11 -68.36 64.45
N GLN A 221 -15.31 -67.83 64.69
CA GLN A 221 -15.82 -67.59 66.04
C GLN A 221 -16.02 -68.86 66.86
N ASN A 222 -16.36 -70.00 66.23
CA ASN A 222 -16.74 -71.23 66.95
C ASN A 222 -16.18 -72.52 66.35
N PHE A 223 -15.10 -72.48 65.56
CA PHE A 223 -14.61 -73.72 64.96
C PHE A 223 -13.92 -74.65 65.97
N SER A 224 -14.29 -75.93 65.93
CA SER A 224 -13.93 -76.96 66.92
C SER A 224 -13.43 -78.26 66.30
N ASP A 225 -13.49 -78.41 64.98
CA ASP A 225 -13.11 -79.65 64.29
C ASP A 225 -12.28 -79.42 63.01
N GLN A 226 -11.72 -80.52 62.51
CA GLN A 226 -10.90 -80.55 61.31
C GLN A 226 -11.70 -80.26 60.04
N GLU A 227 -13.02 -80.46 60.02
CA GLU A 227 -13.87 -80.19 58.87
C GLU A 227 -14.09 -78.68 58.69
N GLN A 228 -14.35 -77.97 59.78
CA GLN A 228 -14.45 -76.51 59.81
C GLN A 228 -13.10 -75.85 59.51
N ALA A 229 -11.99 -76.41 60.00
CA ALA A 229 -10.65 -75.94 59.62
C ALA A 229 -10.39 -76.06 58.10
N LYS A 230 -10.86 -77.14 57.45
CA LYS A 230 -10.81 -77.27 55.98
C LYS A 230 -11.68 -76.21 55.28
N LYS A 231 -12.90 -75.94 55.78
CA LYS A 231 -13.76 -74.87 55.23
C LYS A 231 -13.13 -73.49 55.34
N ILE A 232 -12.48 -73.18 56.47
CA ILE A 232 -11.73 -71.93 56.65
C ILE A 232 -10.57 -71.84 55.66
N ARG A 233 -9.80 -72.92 55.49
CA ARG A 233 -8.71 -72.98 54.49
C ARG A 233 -9.21 -72.70 53.08
N ASP A 234 -10.32 -73.31 52.69
CA ASP A 234 -10.86 -73.18 51.33
C ASP A 234 -11.33 -71.72 51.10
N LEU A 235 -12.02 -71.11 52.06
CA LEU A 235 -12.38 -69.68 51.99
C LEU A 235 -11.18 -68.73 51.99
N LEU A 236 -10.11 -69.05 52.74
CA LEU A 236 -8.86 -68.28 52.69
C LEU A 236 -8.20 -68.41 51.31
N SER A 237 -8.21 -69.60 50.71
CA SER A 237 -7.71 -69.82 49.35
C SER A 237 -8.52 -69.03 48.33
N ASP A 238 -9.85 -68.99 48.46
CA ASP A 238 -10.72 -68.18 47.60
C ASP A 238 -10.46 -66.68 47.78
N THR A 239 -10.32 -66.22 49.03
CA THR A 239 -9.94 -64.83 49.37
C THR A 239 -8.63 -64.44 48.71
N ARG A 240 -7.62 -65.32 48.79
CA ARG A 240 -6.30 -65.13 48.16
C ARG A 240 -6.45 -64.99 46.65
N ASN A 241 -7.18 -65.92 46.02
CA ASN A 241 -7.37 -65.93 44.58
C ASN A 241 -8.07 -64.65 44.09
N GLN A 242 -9.06 -64.16 44.85
CA GLN A 242 -9.73 -62.89 44.54
C GLN A 242 -8.82 -61.67 44.71
N LEU A 243 -7.99 -61.62 45.75
CA LEU A 243 -7.02 -60.53 45.92
C LEU A 243 -5.97 -60.52 44.80
N VAL A 244 -5.45 -61.69 44.42
CA VAL A 244 -4.51 -61.83 43.30
C VAL A 244 -5.16 -61.42 41.98
N ALA A 245 -6.40 -61.85 41.73
CA ALA A 245 -7.14 -61.45 40.54
C ALA A 245 -7.38 -59.92 40.51
N SER A 246 -7.77 -59.33 41.64
CA SER A 246 -7.96 -57.88 41.77
C SER A 246 -6.67 -57.11 41.52
N LEU A 247 -5.55 -57.57 42.08
CA LEU A 247 -4.23 -56.95 41.86
C LEU A 247 -3.80 -57.01 40.39
N ASN A 248 -4.01 -58.16 39.74
CA ASN A 248 -3.71 -58.31 38.32
C ASN A 248 -4.59 -57.38 37.46
N GLN A 249 -5.87 -57.22 37.81
CA GLN A 249 -6.76 -56.28 37.13
C GLN A 249 -6.30 -54.83 37.32
N GLU A 250 -5.99 -54.39 38.54
CA GLU A 250 -5.49 -53.04 38.78
C GLU A 250 -4.20 -52.75 38.01
N THR A 251 -3.31 -53.74 37.92
CA THR A 251 -2.07 -53.62 37.14
C THR A 251 -2.34 -53.53 35.64
N ALA A 252 -3.31 -54.30 35.13
CA ALA A 252 -3.73 -54.21 33.74
C ALA A 252 -4.36 -52.85 33.41
N ASP A 253 -5.25 -52.36 34.27
CA ASP A 253 -5.90 -51.05 34.12
C ASP A 253 -4.85 -49.93 34.14
N GLU A 254 -3.88 -49.98 35.06
CA GLU A 254 -2.79 -49.01 35.13
C GLU A 254 -1.93 -49.00 33.86
N ASN A 255 -1.60 -50.17 33.31
CA ASN A 255 -0.85 -50.26 32.04
C ASN A 255 -1.62 -49.58 30.89
N GLN A 256 -2.94 -49.76 30.83
CA GLN A 256 -3.77 -49.12 29.81
C GLN A 256 -3.86 -47.60 30.00
N ILE A 257 -4.00 -47.14 31.25
CA ILE A 257 -3.99 -45.72 31.60
C ILE A 257 -2.65 -45.08 31.20
N GLU A 258 -1.53 -45.74 31.50
CA GLU A 258 -0.20 -45.24 31.15
C GLU A 258 0.01 -45.16 29.63
N GLN A 259 -0.41 -46.17 28.87
CA GLN A 259 -0.36 -46.13 27.40
C GLN A 259 -1.16 -44.94 26.85
N THR A 260 -2.40 -44.76 27.32
CA THR A 260 -3.27 -43.66 26.91
C THR A 260 -2.64 -42.30 27.25
N TRP A 261 -2.00 -42.20 28.42
CA TRP A 261 -1.30 -40.99 28.85
C TRP A 261 -0.08 -40.67 27.96
N VAL A 262 0.73 -41.66 27.62
CA VAL A 262 1.89 -41.48 26.72
C VAL A 262 1.45 -41.03 25.33
N GLU A 263 0.38 -41.61 24.79
CA GLU A 263 -0.20 -41.18 23.51
C GLU A 263 -0.74 -39.74 23.57
N ARG A 264 -1.42 -39.39 24.66
CA ARG A 264 -1.92 -38.04 24.90
C ARG A 264 -0.79 -37.01 24.95
N GLN A 265 0.30 -37.31 25.65
CA GLN A 265 1.49 -36.45 25.68
C GLN A 265 2.09 -36.25 24.29
N LYS A 266 2.18 -37.32 23.49
CA LYS A 266 2.70 -37.26 22.13
C LYS A 266 1.83 -36.34 21.24
N THR A 267 0.51 -36.46 21.36
CA THR A 267 -0.45 -35.60 20.65
C THR A 267 -0.27 -34.14 21.04
N LEU A 268 -0.27 -33.83 22.35
CA LEU A 268 -0.09 -32.46 22.83
C LEU A 268 1.25 -31.85 22.40
N ASN A 269 2.33 -32.65 22.37
CA ASN A 269 3.63 -32.19 21.89
C ASN A 269 3.66 -31.96 20.37
N THR A 270 2.95 -32.79 19.59
CA THR A 270 2.80 -32.58 18.15
C THR A 270 2.04 -31.28 17.87
N GLU A 271 0.89 -31.09 18.51
CA GLU A 271 0.08 -29.87 18.40
C GLU A 271 0.90 -28.62 18.73
N TYR A 272 1.68 -28.65 19.81
CA TYR A 272 2.55 -27.54 20.19
C TYR A 272 3.58 -27.18 19.12
N GLN A 273 4.23 -28.18 18.51
CA GLN A 273 5.17 -27.91 17.42
C GLN A 273 4.47 -27.31 16.20
N GLU A 274 3.28 -27.81 15.85
CA GLU A 274 2.48 -27.28 14.75
C GLU A 274 2.02 -25.83 15.01
N PHE A 275 1.60 -25.51 16.23
CA PHE A 275 1.27 -24.13 16.59
C PHE A 275 2.50 -23.22 16.49
N LYS A 276 3.66 -23.66 16.99
CA LYS A 276 4.91 -22.89 16.84
C LYS A 276 5.31 -22.67 15.39
N ARG A 277 5.20 -23.71 14.55
CA ARG A 277 5.43 -23.59 13.10
C ARG A 277 4.47 -22.56 12.48
N SER A 278 3.19 -22.65 12.82
CA SER A 278 2.15 -21.73 12.33
C SER A 278 2.40 -20.28 12.77
N VAL A 279 2.94 -20.06 13.99
CA VAL A 279 3.34 -18.72 14.46
C VAL A 279 4.49 -18.18 13.62
N LEU A 280 5.52 -19.00 13.35
CA LEU A 280 6.66 -18.59 12.51
C LEU A 280 6.20 -18.22 11.10
N GLU A 281 5.34 -19.04 10.49
CA GLU A 281 4.76 -18.77 9.17
C GLU A 281 3.95 -17.48 9.16
N ALA A 282 3.06 -17.27 10.14
CA ALA A 282 2.28 -16.05 10.26
C ALA A 282 3.17 -14.81 10.49
N THR A 283 4.26 -14.95 11.26
CA THR A 283 5.22 -13.87 11.51
C THR A 283 5.96 -13.48 10.23
N TYR A 284 6.33 -14.46 9.39
CA TYR A 284 6.95 -14.19 8.09
C TYR A 284 5.98 -13.46 7.14
N VAL A 285 4.72 -13.89 7.09
CA VAL A 285 3.67 -13.23 6.30
C VAL A 285 3.44 -11.79 6.78
N LEU A 286 3.39 -11.57 8.10
CA LEU A 286 3.27 -10.24 8.70
C LEU A 286 4.43 -9.33 8.25
N ALA A 287 5.67 -9.81 8.35
CA ALA A 287 6.85 -9.04 7.92
C ALA A 287 6.78 -8.69 6.42
N THR A 288 6.26 -9.60 5.59
CA THR A 288 6.05 -9.35 4.16
C THR A 288 5.04 -8.22 3.93
N TYR A 289 3.88 -8.24 4.61
CA TYR A 289 2.90 -7.17 4.49
C TYR A 289 3.43 -5.82 5.01
N GLN A 290 4.18 -5.82 6.12
CA GLN A 290 4.80 -4.61 6.65
C GLN A 290 5.83 -4.01 5.69
N SER A 291 6.67 -4.85 5.09
CA SER A 291 7.62 -4.44 4.05
C SER A 291 6.90 -3.86 2.83
N LYS A 292 5.84 -4.54 2.37
CA LYS A 292 5.02 -4.05 1.25
C LYS A 292 4.39 -2.70 1.57
N LEU A 293 3.79 -2.56 2.76
CA LEU A 293 3.20 -1.30 3.24
C LEU A 293 4.21 -0.15 3.23
N LYS A 294 5.43 -0.40 3.70
CA LYS A 294 6.50 0.59 3.65
C LYS A 294 6.79 1.02 2.21
N SER A 295 7.05 0.07 1.31
CA SER A 295 7.36 0.37 -0.10
C SER A 295 6.22 1.08 -0.82
N THR A 296 4.96 0.73 -0.54
CA THR A 296 3.79 1.38 -1.14
C THR A 296 3.63 2.81 -0.63
N ARG A 297 3.93 3.08 0.65
CA ARG A 297 3.91 4.44 1.20
C ARG A 297 5.02 5.33 0.63
N GLU A 298 6.21 4.77 0.41
CA GLU A 298 7.31 5.48 -0.24
C GLU A 298 6.94 5.86 -1.68
N ALA A 299 6.42 4.90 -2.46
CA ALA A 299 5.95 5.16 -3.83
C ALA A 299 4.76 6.12 -3.89
N LEU A 300 3.88 6.10 -2.89
CA LEU A 300 2.77 7.06 -2.78
C LEU A 300 3.30 8.49 -2.58
N ALA A 301 4.27 8.67 -1.68
CA ALA A 301 4.87 9.98 -1.45
C ALA A 301 5.62 10.51 -2.68
N GLU A 302 6.30 9.64 -3.42
CA GLU A 302 6.92 9.98 -4.71
C GLU A 302 5.87 10.44 -5.72
N ASN A 303 4.80 9.67 -5.91
CA ASN A 303 3.71 10.05 -6.81
C ASN A 303 3.02 11.37 -6.40
N GLU A 304 2.85 11.63 -5.10
CA GLU A 304 2.28 12.89 -4.62
C GLU A 304 3.19 14.09 -4.94
N ASN A 305 4.50 13.92 -4.85
CA ASN A 305 5.48 14.95 -5.25
C ASN A 305 5.52 15.15 -6.77
N ASP A 306 5.47 14.07 -7.53
CA ASP A 306 5.44 14.12 -9.00
C ASP A 306 4.17 14.80 -9.49
N LEU A 307 3.01 14.48 -8.90
CA LEU A 307 1.74 15.13 -9.20
C LEU A 307 1.82 16.65 -9.00
N GLN A 308 2.42 17.09 -7.89
CA GLN A 308 2.60 18.51 -7.64
C GLN A 308 3.54 19.13 -8.68
N SER A 309 4.65 18.47 -9.00
CA SER A 309 5.62 18.94 -10.00
C SER A 309 5.01 19.07 -11.40
N TYR A 310 4.16 18.13 -11.81
CA TYR A 310 3.44 18.20 -13.08
C TYR A 310 2.41 19.34 -13.09
N LYS A 311 1.68 19.54 -11.99
CA LYS A 311 0.73 20.66 -11.85
C LYS A 311 1.42 22.01 -11.91
N ASP A 312 2.57 22.15 -11.26
CA ASP A 312 3.37 23.38 -11.29
C ASP A 312 3.93 23.63 -12.70
N SER A 313 4.43 22.60 -13.37
CA SER A 313 4.92 22.69 -14.75
C SER A 313 3.82 23.06 -15.74
N LEU A 314 2.61 22.51 -15.57
CA LEU A 314 1.45 22.84 -16.39
C LEU A 314 1.05 24.30 -16.22
N GLN A 315 1.07 24.81 -14.98
CA GLN A 315 0.76 26.20 -14.72
C GLN A 315 1.84 27.12 -15.30
N GLN A 316 3.11 26.76 -15.16
CA GLN A 316 4.22 27.52 -15.73
C GLN A 316 4.12 27.60 -17.27
N ASP A 317 3.78 26.50 -17.94
CA ASP A 317 3.60 26.48 -19.39
C ASP A 317 2.42 27.36 -19.84
N LYS A 318 1.29 27.32 -19.12
CA LYS A 318 0.14 28.20 -19.37
C LYS A 318 0.50 29.68 -19.21
N ASP A 319 1.27 30.01 -18.18
CA ASP A 319 1.72 31.38 -17.95
C ASP A 319 2.69 31.84 -19.04
N ALA A 320 3.60 30.97 -19.49
CA ALA A 320 4.52 31.23 -20.59
C ALA A 320 3.78 31.46 -21.91
N GLN A 321 2.82 30.59 -22.25
CA GLN A 321 1.99 30.74 -23.44
C GLN A 321 1.22 32.07 -23.41
N ALA A 322 0.65 32.44 -22.26
CA ALA A 322 -0.08 33.71 -22.12
C ALA A 322 0.83 34.93 -22.35
N GLN A 323 2.08 34.89 -21.85
CA GLN A 323 3.07 35.94 -22.11
C GLN A 323 3.47 36.00 -23.59
N GLU A 324 3.71 34.85 -24.23
CA GLU A 324 4.05 34.79 -25.65
C GLU A 324 2.90 35.33 -26.52
N THR A 325 1.65 34.99 -26.22
CA THR A 325 0.47 35.54 -26.89
C THR A 325 0.40 37.07 -26.77
N GLN A 326 0.76 37.65 -25.62
CA GLN A 326 0.81 39.10 -25.46
C GLN A 326 1.88 39.73 -26.35
N ILE A 327 3.10 39.21 -26.31
CA ILE A 327 4.23 39.69 -27.12
C ILE A 327 3.91 39.58 -28.62
N TYR A 328 3.36 38.46 -29.06
CA TYR A 328 2.93 38.25 -30.44
C TYR A 328 1.92 39.30 -30.90
N ASN A 329 0.87 39.57 -30.09
CA ASN A 329 -0.15 40.56 -30.43
C ASN A 329 0.44 41.98 -30.53
N GLU A 330 1.37 42.33 -29.63
CA GLU A 330 2.07 43.62 -29.65
C GLU A 330 2.93 43.77 -30.91
N LEU A 331 3.77 42.78 -31.22
CA LEU A 331 4.62 42.78 -32.41
C LEU A 331 3.80 42.80 -33.71
N LYS A 332 2.75 41.97 -33.79
CA LYS A 332 1.84 41.94 -34.93
C LYS A 332 1.20 43.30 -35.18
N SER A 333 0.75 43.98 -34.13
CA SER A 333 0.20 45.33 -34.24
C SER A 333 1.25 46.33 -34.74
N GLN A 334 2.48 46.27 -34.23
CA GLN A 334 3.58 47.14 -34.68
C GLN A 334 3.90 46.93 -36.16
N TYR A 335 4.04 45.67 -36.60
CA TYR A 335 4.28 45.33 -38.00
C TYR A 335 3.15 45.81 -38.92
N GLN A 336 1.90 45.66 -38.51
CA GLN A 336 0.75 46.15 -39.28
C GLN A 336 0.76 47.69 -39.42
N ILE A 337 1.09 48.41 -38.36
CA ILE A 337 1.23 49.89 -38.40
C ILE A 337 2.37 50.29 -39.34
N GLN A 338 3.53 49.63 -39.24
CA GLN A 338 4.68 49.91 -40.10
C GLN A 338 4.37 49.61 -41.56
N LEU A 339 3.76 48.46 -41.85
CA LEU A 339 3.38 48.07 -43.21
C LEU A 339 2.38 49.05 -43.82
N GLN A 340 1.37 49.49 -43.05
CA GLN A 340 0.43 50.51 -43.51
C GLN A 340 1.12 51.85 -43.76
N THR A 341 2.05 52.25 -42.90
CA THR A 341 2.85 53.47 -43.08
C THR A 341 3.68 53.38 -44.36
N THR A 342 4.38 52.27 -44.58
CA THR A 342 5.21 52.04 -45.78
C THR A 342 4.37 52.07 -47.05
N ARG A 343 3.18 51.44 -47.04
CA ARG A 343 2.21 51.50 -48.16
C ARG A 343 1.74 52.91 -48.45
N ASN A 344 1.30 53.63 -47.42
CA ASN A 344 0.88 55.03 -47.55
C ASN A 344 2.01 55.91 -48.10
N ALA A 345 3.25 55.68 -47.65
CA ALA A 345 4.41 56.42 -48.10
C ALA A 345 4.75 56.12 -49.57
N LYS A 346 4.71 54.83 -49.97
CA LYS A 346 4.90 54.40 -51.35
C LYS A 346 3.87 55.00 -52.29
N GLU A 347 2.60 54.99 -51.90
CA GLU A 347 1.51 55.61 -52.67
C GLU A 347 1.69 57.12 -52.77
N PHE A 348 2.06 57.78 -51.68
CA PHE A 348 2.26 59.23 -51.67
C PHE A 348 3.46 59.65 -52.52
N VAL A 349 4.63 59.02 -52.39
CA VAL A 349 5.83 59.36 -53.19
C VAL A 349 5.60 59.16 -54.69
N ASN A 350 4.73 58.22 -55.09
CA ASN A 350 4.32 58.00 -56.48
C ASN A 350 3.20 58.93 -56.99
N SER A 351 2.66 59.79 -56.13
CA SER A 351 1.49 60.61 -56.45
C SER A 351 1.84 61.95 -57.12
N ALA A 352 0.90 62.51 -57.88
CA ALA A 352 1.05 63.84 -58.48
C ALA A 352 1.08 64.94 -57.39
N GLU A 353 0.40 64.67 -56.28
CA GLU A 353 0.31 65.48 -55.08
C GLU A 353 1.69 65.68 -54.45
N PHE A 354 2.48 64.60 -54.31
CA PHE A 354 3.86 64.71 -53.80
C PHE A 354 4.73 65.59 -54.70
N SER A 355 4.67 65.40 -56.01
CA SER A 355 5.37 66.25 -56.98
C SER A 355 4.97 67.72 -56.85
N SER A 356 3.70 68.00 -56.55
CA SER A 356 3.20 69.37 -56.36
C SER A 356 3.70 70.01 -55.06
N VAL A 357 3.70 69.25 -53.95
CA VAL A 357 4.17 69.70 -52.63
C VAL A 357 5.67 69.95 -52.65
N ILE A 358 6.46 69.07 -53.25
CA ILE A 358 7.91 69.22 -53.38
C ILE A 358 8.26 70.42 -54.28
N ARG A 359 7.61 70.59 -55.44
CA ARG A 359 7.83 71.76 -56.31
C ARG A 359 7.50 73.07 -55.60
N GLN A 360 6.44 73.10 -54.80
CA GLN A 360 6.09 74.28 -54.01
C GLN A 360 7.16 74.59 -52.95
N LYS A 361 7.64 73.58 -52.20
CA LYS A 361 8.69 73.75 -51.18
C LYS A 361 10.03 74.21 -51.78
N LEU A 362 10.45 73.61 -52.90
CA LEU A 362 11.64 74.00 -53.66
C LEU A 362 11.56 75.45 -54.19
N ASN A 363 10.40 75.87 -54.68
CA ASN A 363 10.17 77.23 -55.19
C ASN A 363 10.13 78.30 -54.07
N GLN A 364 9.84 77.90 -52.83
CA GLN A 364 9.80 78.80 -51.67
C GLN A 364 11.16 78.93 -50.95
N GLY A 365 12.19 78.20 -51.40
CA GLY A 365 13.53 78.23 -50.80
C GLY A 365 13.59 77.67 -49.37
N GLY A 366 12.55 76.94 -48.94
CA GLY A 366 12.44 76.42 -47.59
C GLY A 366 12.90 74.97 -47.49
N LEU A 367 13.86 74.71 -46.60
CA LEU A 367 13.94 73.42 -45.90
C LEU A 367 12.74 73.32 -44.95
N ILE A 368 12.26 72.10 -44.72
CA ILE A 368 11.23 71.80 -43.71
C ILE A 368 11.94 71.40 -42.43
#